data_AF-A0A212C7S6-F1
#
_entry.id   AF-A0A212C7S6-F1
#
_cell.length_a   1.000
_cell.length_b   1.000
_cell.length_c   1.000
_cell.angle_alpha   90.00
_cell.angle_beta   90.00
_cell.angle_gamma   90.00
#
_symmetry.space_group_name_H-M   'P 1'
#
loop_
_entity.id
_entity.type
_entity.pdbx_description
1 polymer ?
#
loop_
_entity_poly.entity_id
_entity_poly.type
_entity_poly.pdbx_seq_one_letter_code
_entity_poly.pdbx_strand_id
1 'polypeptide(L)'
;MAPFCLCSQNPTSDEVLSWSQNFDKMMKAPAGRNLFREFLRTEYSEENLLFWLACEDLKKEQNKKVIEEKARMIYDDYISILSPKEVKIWKGLMWAS
;
A
#
# COMPACT_ATOMS: atom_id res chain seq x y z
N MET A 1 18.35 -0.74 -16.46
CA MET A 1 17.06 -1.31 -16.00
C MET A 1 17.34 -2.69 -15.44
N ALA A 2 17.51 -2.80 -14.11
CA ALA A 2 17.62 -4.11 -13.47
C ALA A 2 16.19 -4.62 -13.20
N PRO A 3 15.86 -5.88 -13.55
CA PRO A 3 14.55 -6.44 -13.27
C PRO A 3 14.40 -6.55 -11.75
N PHE A 4 13.25 -6.12 -11.24
CA PHE A 4 12.88 -6.30 -9.84
C PHE A 4 13.07 -7.77 -9.47
N CYS A 5 14.06 -8.03 -8.61
CA CYS A 5 14.49 -9.37 -8.24
C CYS A 5 13.33 -10.10 -7.55
N LEU A 6 12.84 -11.16 -8.21
CA LEU A 6 11.81 -12.09 -7.76
C LEU A 6 12.29 -12.86 -6.51
N CYS A 7 12.26 -12.24 -5.33
CA CYS A 7 12.20 -13.01 -4.09
C CYS A 7 10.76 -13.49 -3.87
N SER A 8 10.26 -14.32 -4.79
CA SER A 8 9.04 -15.10 -4.60
C SER A 8 9.37 -16.29 -3.72
N GLN A 9 9.54 -16.05 -2.42
CA GLN A 9 9.35 -17.14 -1.47
C GLN A 9 7.86 -17.43 -1.46
N ASN A 10 7.47 -18.59 -2.01
CA ASN A 10 6.11 -19.08 -1.85
C ASN A 10 5.88 -19.22 -0.33
N PRO A 11 4.91 -18.49 0.24
CA PRO A 11 4.68 -18.51 1.67
C PRO A 11 4.28 -19.93 2.08
N THR A 12 4.75 -20.38 3.24
CA THR A 12 4.37 -21.69 3.75
C THR A 12 2.90 -21.67 4.19
N SER A 13 2.25 -22.84 4.23
CA SER A 13 0.84 -22.92 4.64
C SER A 13 0.62 -22.32 6.04
N ASP A 14 1.54 -22.53 6.97
CA ASP A 14 1.46 -21.96 8.32
C ASP A 14 1.61 -20.44 8.32
N GLU A 15 2.44 -19.89 7.43
CA GLU A 15 2.59 -18.44 7.27
C GLU A 15 1.29 -17.82 6.72
N VAL A 16 0.69 -18.43 5.70
CA VAL A 16 -0.60 -18.00 5.14
C VAL A 16 -1.71 -18.08 6.18
N LEU A 17 -1.75 -19.15 6.99
CA LEU A 17 -2.71 -19.26 8.09
C LEU A 17 -2.48 -18.19 9.16
N SER A 18 -1.24 -17.78 9.40
CA SER A 18 -0.95 -16.71 10.35
C SER A 18 -1.44 -15.34 9.88
N TRP A 19 -1.57 -15.12 8.56
CA TRP A 19 -2.08 -13.88 7.97
C TRP A 19 -3.58 -13.70 8.22
N SER A 20 -4.36 -14.78 8.17
CA SER A 20 -5.81 -14.72 8.46
C SER A 20 -6.09 -14.38 9.92
N GLN A 21 -5.16 -14.70 10.81
CA GLN A 21 -5.24 -14.38 12.24
C GLN A 21 -4.73 -12.98 12.58
N ASN A 22 -3.79 -12.45 11.80
CA ASN A 22 -3.15 -11.17 12.08
C ASN A 22 -2.71 -10.47 10.78
N PHE A 23 -3.42 -9.40 10.45
CA PHE A 23 -3.14 -8.57 9.28
C PHE A 23 -1.75 -7.93 9.31
N ASP A 24 -1.24 -7.52 10.48
CA ASP A 24 0.11 -6.98 10.60
C ASP A 24 1.20 -8.00 10.23
N LYS A 25 0.96 -9.30 10.47
CA LYS A 25 1.91 -10.35 10.05
C LYS A 25 1.98 -10.42 8.52
N MET A 26 0.83 -10.35 7.86
CA MET A 26 0.75 -10.31 6.39
C MET A 26 1.46 -9.08 5.82
N MET A 27 1.24 -7.90 6.42
CA MET A 27 1.82 -6.65 5.95
C MET A 27 3.34 -6.55 6.18
N LYS A 28 3.88 -7.26 7.17
CA LYS A 28 5.33 -7.36 7.41
C LYS A 28 6.01 -8.32 6.43
N ALA A 29 5.31 -9.34 5.95
CA ALA A 29 5.83 -10.30 4.98
C ALA A 29 5.87 -9.71 3.55
N PRO A 30 7.00 -9.77 2.82
CA PRO A 30 7.05 -9.36 1.41
C PRO A 30 6.11 -10.16 0.51
N ALA A 31 5.99 -11.47 0.74
CA ALA A 31 5.07 -12.35 0.01
C ALA A 31 3.60 -11.99 0.29
N GLY A 32 3.26 -11.73 1.57
CA GLY A 32 1.92 -11.30 1.98
C GLY A 32 1.50 -9.98 1.33
N ARG A 33 2.40 -8.99 1.31
CA ARG A 33 2.16 -7.71 0.62
C ARG A 33 1.94 -7.87 -0.89
N ASN A 34 2.71 -8.73 -1.55
CA ASN A 34 2.55 -8.96 -2.99
C ASN A 34 1.22 -9.65 -3.32
N LEU A 35 0.84 -10.68 -2.56
CA LEU A 35 -0.45 -11.36 -2.75
C LEU A 35 -1.62 -10.43 -2.43
N PHE A 36 -1.51 -9.65 -1.36
CA PHE A 36 -2.53 -8.64 -1.02
C PHE A 36 -2.62 -7.54 -2.08
N ARG A 37 -1.49 -7.14 -2.68
CA ARG A 37 -1.49 -6.19 -3.80
C ARG A 37 -2.23 -6.74 -5.01
N GLU A 38 -1.96 -7.99 -5.41
CA GLU A 38 -2.68 -8.60 -6.53
C GLU A 38 -4.18 -8.75 -6.23
N PHE A 39 -4.55 -9.08 -4.99
CA PHE A 39 -5.95 -9.07 -4.55
C PHE A 39 -6.59 -7.68 -4.68
N LEU A 40 -5.93 -6.62 -4.17
CA LEU A 40 -6.46 -5.26 -4.30
C LEU A 40 -6.52 -4.78 -5.76
N ARG A 41 -5.63 -5.30 -6.61
CA ARG A 41 -5.65 -4.99 -8.05
C ARG A 41 -6.88 -5.59 -8.73
N THR A 42 -7.36 -6.77 -8.33
CA THR A 42 -8.62 -7.33 -8.86
C THR A 42 -9.83 -6.52 -8.39
N GLU A 43 -9.74 -5.86 -7.24
CA GLU A 43 -10.79 -4.98 -6.70
C GLU A 43 -10.63 -3.50 -7.09
N TYR A 44 -9.65 -3.17 -7.94
CA TYR A 44 -9.32 -1.78 -8.32
C TYR A 44 -9.16 -0.86 -7.09
N SER A 45 -8.42 -1.34 -6.10
CA SER A 45 -8.16 -0.70 -4.81
C SER A 45 -6.67 -0.79 -4.39
N GLU A 46 -5.78 -1.11 -5.33
CA GLU A 46 -4.34 -1.26 -5.07
C GLU A 46 -3.68 0.03 -4.57
N GLU A 47 -4.27 1.19 -4.88
CA GLU A 47 -3.86 2.49 -4.37
C GLU A 47 -3.83 2.56 -2.84
N ASN A 48 -4.70 1.82 -2.15
CA ASN A 48 -4.78 1.81 -0.69
C ASN A 48 -3.51 1.23 -0.06
N LEU A 49 -2.99 0.13 -0.63
CA LEU A 49 -1.76 -0.49 -0.15
C LEU A 49 -0.53 0.35 -0.51
N LEU A 50 -0.52 0.95 -1.70
CA LEU A 50 0.57 1.82 -2.11
C LEU A 50 0.66 3.07 -1.21
N PHE A 51 -0.48 3.67 -0.86
CA PHE A 51 -0.55 4.77 0.09
C PHE A 51 0.00 4.37 1.47
N TRP A 52 -0.41 3.20 1.98
CA TRP A 52 0.08 2.69 3.25
C TRP A 52 1.60 2.48 3.23
N LEU A 53 2.15 1.88 2.16
CA LEU A 53 3.59 1.69 2.00
C LEU A 53 4.35 3.02 1.95
N ALA A 54 3.82 4.00 1.21
CA ALA A 54 4.42 5.33 1.14
C ALA A 54 4.43 6.03 2.51
N CYS A 55 3.35 5.89 3.29
CA CYS A 55 3.30 6.37 4.68
C CYS A 55 4.33 5.67 5.58
N GLU A 56 4.47 4.35 5.47
CA GLU A 56 5.45 3.59 6.26
C GLU A 56 6.89 3.97 5.93
N ASP A 57 7.19 4.29 4.67
CA ASP A 57 8.51 4.76 4.26
C ASP A 57 8.76 6.22 4.65
N LEU A 58 7.74 7.06 4.66
CA LEU A 58 7.82 8.42 5.20
C LEU A 58 8.15 8.40 6.70
N LYS A 59 7.53 7.50 7.48
CA LYS A 59 7.77 7.37 8.94
C LYS A 59 9.20 6.98 9.29
N LYS A 60 9.91 6.28 8.40
CA LYS A 60 11.30 5.86 8.62
C LYS A 60 12.32 6.95 8.27
N GLU A 61 11.88 7.96 7.51
CA GLU A 61 12.75 9.07 7.08
C GLU A 61 13.04 10.01 8.26
N GLN A 62 14.28 10.47 8.37
CA GLN A 62 14.70 11.40 9.43
C GLN A 62 15.11 12.76 8.85
N ASN A 63 15.36 12.83 7.54
CA ASN A 63 15.72 14.06 6.87
C ASN A 63 14.46 14.90 6.59
N LYS A 64 14.34 16.04 7.30
CA LYS A 64 13.19 16.95 7.19
C LYS A 64 12.88 17.40 5.75
N LYS A 65 13.89 17.63 4.90
CA LYS A 65 13.66 18.04 3.50
C LYS A 65 13.04 16.91 2.69
N VAL A 66 13.54 15.70 2.87
CA VAL A 66 13.03 14.50 2.18
C VAL A 66 11.64 14.12 2.70
N ILE A 67 11.38 14.31 3.99
CA ILE A 67 10.03 14.15 4.59
C ILE A 67 9.06 15.12 3.92
N GLU A 68 9.41 16.39 3.81
CA GLU A 68 8.54 17.41 3.20
C GLU A 68 8.23 17.09 1.73
N GLU A 69 9.24 16.72 0.95
CA GLU A 69 9.08 16.30 -0.45
C GLU A 69 8.20 15.06 -0.58
N LYS A 70 8.48 14.00 0.18
CA LYS A 70 7.69 12.75 0.17
C LYS A 70 6.26 12.98 0.64
N ALA A 71 6.04 13.79 1.68
CA ALA A 71 4.71 14.11 2.18
C ALA A 71 3.88 14.85 1.14
N ARG A 72 4.49 15.80 0.41
CA ARG A 72 3.83 16.49 -0.70
C ARG A 72 3.48 15.53 -1.83
N MET A 73 4.40 14.64 -2.22
CA MET A 73 4.11 13.62 -3.24
C MET A 73 2.96 12.70 -2.83
N ILE A 74 2.93 12.24 -1.57
CA ILE A 74 1.85 11.39 -1.05
C ILE A 74 0.51 12.14 -1.09
N TYR A 75 0.51 13.42 -0.74
CA TYR A 75 -0.68 14.26 -0.83
C TYR A 75 -1.18 14.38 -2.27
N ASP A 76 -0.30 14.75 -3.21
CA ASP A 76 -0.63 14.93 -4.62
C ASP A 76 -1.10 13.62 -5.27
N ASP A 77 -0.48 12.49 -4.93
CA ASP A 77 -0.75 11.19 -5.55
C ASP A 77 -1.95 10.44 -4.93
N TYR A 78 -2.27 10.62 -3.66
CA TYR A 78 -3.26 9.76 -2.98
C TYR A 78 -4.40 10.51 -2.27
N ILE A 79 -4.18 11.77 -1.88
CA ILE A 79 -5.12 12.56 -1.06
C ILE A 79 -5.80 13.67 -1.87
N SER A 80 -5.10 14.25 -2.85
CA SER A 80 -5.61 15.34 -3.66
C SER A 80 -6.88 14.93 -4.40
N ILE A 81 -7.90 15.80 -4.34
CA ILE A 81 -9.19 15.63 -5.03
C ILE A 81 -9.07 15.60 -6.57
N LEU A 82 -7.89 15.93 -7.10
CA LEU A 82 -7.55 15.88 -8.51
C LEU A 82 -6.67 14.66 -8.86
N SER A 83 -6.34 13.80 -7.89
CA SER A 83 -5.46 12.67 -8.13
C SER A 83 -6.17 11.57 -8.95
N PRO A 84 -5.54 11.06 -10.02
CA PRO A 84 -6.03 9.90 -10.75
C PRO A 84 -5.93 8.59 -9.94
N LYS A 85 -5.24 8.57 -8.80
CA LYS A 85 -5.04 7.42 -7.89
C LYS A 85 -5.63 7.65 -6.49
N GLU A 86 -6.68 8.46 -6.42
CA GLU A 86 -7.41 8.76 -5.18
C GLU A 86 -7.74 7.48 -4.40
N VAL A 87 -7.17 7.35 -3.19
CA VAL A 87 -7.54 6.30 -2.23
C VAL A 87 -9.02 6.49 -1.95
N LYS A 88 -9.85 5.47 -2.21
CA LYS A 88 -11.31 5.54 -2.03
C LYS A 88 -11.69 5.56 -0.55
N ILE A 89 -11.25 6.57 0.21
CA ILE A 89 -11.66 6.74 1.60
C ILE A 89 -13.12 7.24 1.68
N TRP A 90 -13.72 7.73 0.58
CA TRP A 90 -15.05 8.36 0.60
C TRP A 90 -15.95 8.13 -0.62
N LYS A 91 -15.73 7.12 -1.48
CA LYS A 91 -16.66 6.83 -2.60
C LYS A 91 -17.99 6.18 -2.16
N GLY A 92 -18.26 6.11 -0.85
CA GLY A 92 -19.56 5.72 -0.28
C GLY A 92 -20.47 6.90 0.14
N LEU A 93 -19.98 8.15 0.19
CA LEU A 93 -20.79 9.29 0.63
C LEU A 93 -21.27 10.22 -0.50
N MET A 94 -20.70 10.14 -1.71
CA MET A 94 -21.13 11.01 -2.82
C MET A 94 -22.31 10.50 -3.65
N TRP A 95 -22.80 9.27 -3.42
CA TRP A 95 -24.05 8.76 -4.05
C TRP A 95 -25.22 8.65 -3.07
N ALA A 96 -25.09 9.28 -1.89
CA ALA A 96 -26.19 9.49 -0.95
C ALA A 96 -26.50 10.99 -0.85
N SER A 97 -26.84 11.61 -1.98
CA SER A 97 -27.55 12.90 -2.06
C SER A 97 -28.29 12.97 -3.38
#